data_AF-A0A1W9MR58-F1
#
_entry.id   AF-A0A1W9MR58-F1
#
_cell.length_a   1.000
_cell.length_b   1.000
_cell.length_c   1.000
_cell.angle_alpha   90.00
_cell.angle_beta   90.00
_cell.angle_gamma   90.00
#
_symmetry.space_group_name_H-M   'P 1'
#
loop_
_entity.id
_entity.type
_entity.pdbx_description
1 polymer ?
#
loop_
_entity_poly.entity_id
_entity_poly.type
_entity_poly.pdbx_seq_one_letter_code
_entity_poly.pdbx_strand_id
1 'polypeptide(L)'
;MVKIETFIEILLQFAVLSLIIERSLYQVFDSKIWKNCLEKRIDEQLGGGFFDIKPLISICVSVSIIYRFKLDMIANLLERPEQPTLLSMLLTGFFVAGGSTGIYKFFKQLRKVREEHFKMEMLKKNTEDGQIPCENDK
;
A
#
# COMPACT_ATOMS: atom_id res chain seq x y z
N MET A 1 -15.57 11.97 -25.99
CA MET A 1 -15.61 10.59 -26.50
C MET A 1 -14.16 10.21 -26.72
N VAL A 2 -13.63 9.27 -25.94
CA VAL A 2 -12.19 8.93 -25.98
C VAL A 2 -11.85 8.43 -27.38
N LYS A 3 -10.83 9.03 -28.00
CA LYS A 3 -10.35 8.58 -29.31
C LYS A 3 -9.71 7.20 -29.17
N ILE A 4 -9.91 6.34 -30.16
CA ILE A 4 -9.31 4.99 -30.19
C ILE A 4 -7.78 5.08 -30.09
N GLU A 5 -7.18 6.10 -30.69
CA GLU A 5 -5.73 6.37 -30.61
C GLU A 5 -5.27 6.56 -29.16
N THR A 6 -5.95 7.41 -28.38
CA THR A 6 -5.65 7.66 -26.97
C THR A 6 -5.82 6.40 -26.13
N PHE A 7 -6.84 5.60 -26.43
CA PHE A 7 -7.06 4.33 -25.74
C PHE A 7 -5.93 3.33 -26.01
N ILE A 8 -5.47 3.21 -27.25
CA ILE A 8 -4.33 2.36 -27.62
C ILE A 8 -3.05 2.84 -26.95
N GLU A 9 -2.82 4.16 -26.90
CA GLU A 9 -1.66 4.75 -26.23
C GLU A 9 -1.64 4.42 -24.73
N ILE A 10 -2.78 4.59 -24.05
CA ILE A 10 -2.93 4.24 -22.62
C ILE A 10 -2.66 2.74 -22.41
N LEU A 11 -3.19 1.87 -23.29
CA LEU A 11 -2.92 0.42 -23.21
C LEU A 11 -1.45 0.08 -23.37
N LEU A 12 -0.75 0.72 -24.32
CA LEU A 12 0.68 0.50 -24.53
C LEU A 12 1.49 0.99 -23.33
N GLN A 13 1.18 2.18 -22.81
CA GLN A 13 1.78 2.72 -21.59
C GLN A 13 1.54 1.77 -20.41
N PHE A 14 0.34 1.18 -20.30
CA PHE A 14 -0.01 0.24 -19.22
C PHE A 14 0.86 -1.01 -19.31
N ALA A 15 0.99 -1.59 -20.51
CA ALA A 15 1.77 -2.80 -20.74
C ALA A 15 3.25 -2.60 -20.41
N VAL A 16 3.84 -1.49 -20.87
CA VAL A 16 5.25 -1.14 -20.58
C VAL A 16 5.46 -0.89 -19.09
N LEU A 17 4.57 -0.13 -18.45
CA LEU A 17 4.66 0.19 -17.03
C LEU A 17 4.53 -1.07 -16.15
N SER A 18 3.60 -1.96 -16.49
CA SER A 18 3.42 -3.25 -15.82
C SER A 18 4.71 -4.08 -15.85
N LEU A 19 5.36 -4.15 -17.03
CA LEU A 19 6.62 -4.89 -17.19
C LEU A 19 7.77 -4.29 -16.37
N ILE A 20 7.87 -2.95 -16.30
CA ILE A 20 8.87 -2.26 -15.48
C ILE A 20 8.64 -2.54 -14.00
N ILE A 21 7.40 -2.46 -13.54
CA ILE A 21 7.03 -2.71 -12.14
C ILE A 21 7.30 -4.17 -11.79
N GLU A 22 6.90 -5.13 -12.63
CA GLU A 22 7.17 -6.55 -12.43
C GLU A 22 8.67 -6.82 -12.24
N ARG A 23 9.52 -6.28 -13.13
CA ARG A 23 10.98 -6.43 -13.03
C ARG A 23 11.55 -5.76 -11.79
N SER A 24 11.03 -4.60 -11.41
CA SER A 24 11.46 -3.87 -10.22
C SER A 24 11.09 -4.62 -8.93
N LEU A 25 9.86 -5.14 -8.85
CA LEU A 25 9.41 -5.94 -7.72
C LEU A 25 10.18 -7.24 -7.60
N TYR A 26 10.48 -7.89 -8.73
CA TYR A 26 11.33 -9.08 -8.74
C TYR A 26 12.71 -8.76 -8.14
N GLN A 27 13.35 -7.68 -8.55
CA GLN A 27 14.64 -7.28 -7.99
C GLN A 27 14.56 -6.94 -6.49
N VAL A 28 13.51 -6.26 -6.05
CA VAL A 28 13.31 -5.91 -4.64
C VAL A 28 13.12 -7.17 -3.79
N PHE A 29 12.21 -8.06 -4.19
CA PHE A 29 11.89 -9.27 -3.43
C PHE A 29 12.93 -10.39 -3.55
N ASP A 30 13.67 -10.45 -4.66
CA ASP A 30 14.74 -11.45 -4.85
C ASP A 30 16.08 -11.01 -4.25
N SER A 31 16.21 -9.72 -3.87
CA SER A 31 17.41 -9.22 -3.23
C SER A 31 17.77 -10.03 -1.96
N LYS A 32 19.05 -10.36 -1.78
CA LYS A 32 19.55 -11.05 -0.59
C LYS A 32 19.19 -10.31 0.71
N ILE A 33 19.02 -8.99 0.63
CA ILE A 33 18.62 -8.12 1.73
C ILE A 33 17.17 -8.41 2.15
N TRP A 34 16.26 -8.59 1.19
CA TRP A 34 14.87 -8.94 1.46
C TRP A 34 14.76 -10.27 2.21
N LYS A 35 15.32 -11.34 1.62
CA LYS A 35 15.20 -12.71 2.15
C LYS A 35 15.90 -12.87 3.52
N ASN A 36 17.08 -12.28 3.70
CA ASN A 36 17.87 -12.50 4.91
C ASN A 36 17.59 -11.52 6.04
N CYS A 37 17.23 -10.27 5.72
CA CYS A 37 17.15 -9.20 6.71
C CYS A 37 15.70 -8.81 7.02
N LEU A 38 14.82 -8.75 6.01
CA LEU A 38 13.45 -8.29 6.19
C LEU A 38 12.47 -9.44 6.43
N GLU A 39 12.50 -10.48 5.59
CA GLU A 39 11.56 -11.60 5.70
C GLU A 39 11.72 -12.32 7.05
N LYS A 40 12.96 -12.63 7.45
CA LYS A 40 13.27 -13.21 8.76
C LYS A 40 12.83 -12.34 9.94
N ARG A 41 13.12 -11.03 9.93
CA ARG A 41 12.74 -10.13 11.03
C ARG A 41 11.24 -9.93 11.12
N ILE A 42 10.55 -9.90 9.99
CA ILE A 42 9.09 -9.77 9.94
C ILE A 42 8.44 -11.05 10.46
N ASP A 43 8.94 -12.22 10.05
CA ASP A 43 8.44 -13.50 10.56
C ASP A 43 8.70 -13.69 12.06
N GLU A 44 9.87 -13.25 12.56
CA GLU A 44 10.22 -13.32 13.99
C GLU A 44 9.47 -12.29 14.86
N GLN A 45 9.29 -11.05 14.40
CA GLN A 45 8.62 -10.01 15.22
C GLN A 45 7.10 -10.09 15.21
N LEU A 46 6.47 -10.54 14.12
CA LEU A 46 5.02 -10.47 13.94
C LEU A 46 4.30 -11.81 14.13
N GLY A 47 5.01 -12.86 14.55
CA GLY A 47 4.39 -14.13 14.96
C GLY A 47 3.45 -14.68 13.90
N GLY A 48 3.97 -14.97 12.70
CA GLY A 48 3.26 -15.73 11.67
C GLY A 48 1.94 -15.14 11.19
N GLY A 49 1.98 -14.30 10.16
CA GLY A 49 0.86 -14.15 9.20
C GLY A 49 -0.08 -12.95 9.36
N PHE A 50 0.16 -12.00 10.28
CA PHE A 50 -0.75 -10.85 10.42
C PHE A 50 -0.46 -9.68 9.47
N PHE A 51 0.80 -9.43 9.11
CA PHE A 51 1.19 -8.29 8.28
C PHE A 51 1.90 -8.72 6.98
N ASP A 52 1.12 -8.92 5.92
CA ASP A 52 1.66 -9.03 4.56
C ASP A 52 2.21 -7.65 4.15
N ILE A 53 3.51 -7.41 4.39
CA ILE A 53 4.19 -6.18 3.97
C ILE A 53 4.41 -6.12 2.45
N LYS A 54 4.36 -7.28 1.78
CA LYS A 54 4.58 -7.44 0.33
C LYS A 54 3.63 -6.55 -0.50
N PRO A 55 2.31 -6.52 -0.26
CA PRO A 55 1.38 -5.55 -0.84
C PRO A 55 1.78 -4.08 -0.66
N LEU A 56 2.19 -3.70 0.55
CA LEU A 56 2.57 -2.30 0.84
C LEU A 56 3.79 -1.89 0.04
N ILE A 57 4.79 -2.77 -0.04
CA ILE A 57 6.00 -2.53 -0.82
C ILE A 57 5.68 -2.50 -2.31
N SER A 58 4.78 -3.37 -2.78
CA SER A 58 4.30 -3.32 -4.16
C SER A 58 3.71 -1.95 -4.51
N ILE A 59 2.85 -1.42 -3.63
CA ILE A 59 2.27 -0.09 -3.79
C ILE A 59 3.36 0.98 -3.75
N CYS A 60 4.25 0.97 -2.77
CA CYS A 60 5.33 1.95 -2.65
C CYS A 60 6.26 1.97 -3.87
N VAL A 61 6.68 0.81 -4.36
CA VAL A 61 7.55 0.68 -5.55
C VAL A 61 6.81 1.19 -6.78
N SER A 62 5.55 0.79 -6.97
CA SER A 62 4.74 1.23 -8.12
C SER A 62 4.52 2.74 -8.12
N VAL A 63 4.13 3.32 -6.99
CA VAL A 63 3.97 4.78 -6.82
C VAL A 63 5.29 5.51 -7.08
N SER A 64 6.41 4.98 -6.58
CA SER A 64 7.74 5.59 -6.77
C SER A 64 8.16 5.61 -8.24
N ILE A 65 7.92 4.51 -8.97
CA ILE A 65 8.20 4.41 -10.41
C ILE A 65 7.32 5.41 -11.17
N ILE A 66 6.02 5.39 -10.94
CA ILE A 66 5.06 6.30 -11.59
C ILE A 66 5.41 7.76 -11.35
N TYR A 67 5.75 8.13 -10.11
CA TYR A 67 6.18 9.46 -9.76
C TYR A 67 7.49 9.85 -10.47
N ARG A 68 8.48 8.94 -10.50
CA ARG A 68 9.78 9.18 -11.14
C ARG A 68 9.67 9.40 -12.65
N PHE A 69 8.78 8.66 -13.31
CA PHE A 69 8.53 8.75 -14.75
C PHE A 69 7.40 9.74 -15.12
N LYS A 70 6.76 10.35 -14.12
CA LYS A 70 5.59 11.26 -14.29
C LYS A 70 4.48 10.64 -15.14
N LEU A 71 4.26 9.33 -15.01
CA LEU A 71 3.27 8.60 -15.80
C LEU A 71 1.90 8.72 -15.15
N ASP A 72 1.03 9.59 -15.66
CA ASP A 72 -0.32 9.78 -15.11
C ASP A 72 -1.39 9.30 -16.10
N MET A 73 -1.75 8.03 -15.97
CA MET A 73 -2.71 7.39 -16.88
C MET A 73 -4.13 7.94 -16.70
N ILE A 74 -4.48 8.33 -15.48
CA ILE A 74 -5.78 8.94 -15.17
C ILE A 74 -5.86 10.33 -15.81
N ALA A 75 -4.79 11.14 -15.71
CA ALA A 75 -4.75 12.44 -16.37
C ALA A 75 -4.81 12.33 -17.91
N ASN A 76 -4.14 11.33 -18.49
CA ASN A 76 -4.22 11.03 -19.92
C ASN A 76 -5.63 10.59 -20.34
N LEU A 77 -6.30 9.76 -19.52
CA LEU A 77 -7.68 9.32 -19.76
C LEU A 77 -8.68 10.48 -19.70
N LEU A 78 -8.44 11.46 -18.83
CA LEU A 78 -9.27 12.65 -18.67
C LEU A 78 -8.93 13.76 -19.67
N GLU A 79 -8.05 13.51 -20.65
CA GLU A 79 -7.57 14.50 -21.63
C GLU A 79 -6.99 15.76 -20.97
N ARG A 80 -6.40 15.62 -19.77
CA ARG A 80 -5.72 16.70 -19.02
C ARG A 80 -4.26 16.35 -18.71
N PRO A 81 -3.42 16.06 -19.73
CA PRO A 81 -2.03 15.62 -19.52
C PRO A 81 -1.16 16.69 -18.83
N GLU A 82 -1.52 17.97 -18.92
CA GLU A 82 -0.72 19.09 -18.39
C GLU A 82 -0.81 19.26 -16.86
N GLN A 83 -1.75 18.60 -16.20
CA GLN A 83 -1.95 18.71 -14.75
C GLN A 83 -1.89 17.33 -14.08
N PRO A 84 -0.72 16.67 -14.08
CA PRO A 84 -0.58 15.42 -13.38
C PRO A 84 -0.69 15.70 -11.87
N THR A 85 -1.82 15.30 -11.28
CA THR A 85 -2.06 15.52 -9.86
C THR A 85 -1.45 14.38 -9.05
N LEU A 86 -0.95 14.68 -7.86
CA LEU A 86 -0.40 13.66 -6.98
C LEU A 86 -1.43 12.56 -6.68
N LEU A 87 -2.71 12.92 -6.60
CA LEU A 87 -3.81 11.99 -6.40
C LEU A 87 -3.99 11.03 -7.59
N SER A 88 -3.93 11.53 -8.82
CA SER A 88 -4.08 10.71 -10.02
C SER A 88 -2.87 9.78 -10.25
N MET A 89 -1.66 10.22 -9.90
CA MET A 89 -0.48 9.34 -9.85
C MET A 89 -0.60 8.24 -8.80
N LEU A 90 -1.07 8.58 -7.59
CA LEU A 90 -1.31 7.60 -6.54
C LEU A 90 -2.33 6.55 -6.99
N LEU A 91 -3.46 6.97 -7.54
CA LEU A 91 -4.49 6.08 -8.06
C LEU A 91 -3.95 5.17 -9.17
N THR A 92 -3.16 5.71 -10.10
CA THR A 92 -2.47 4.93 -11.13
C THR A 92 -1.58 3.86 -10.48
N GLY A 93 -0.80 4.22 -9.46
CA GLY A 93 0.06 3.28 -8.73
C GLY A 93 -0.69 2.19 -7.99
N PHE A 94 -1.80 2.54 -7.36
CA PHE A 94 -2.67 1.55 -6.72
C PHE A 94 -3.29 0.57 -7.74
N PHE A 95 -3.70 1.06 -8.91
CA PHE A 95 -4.24 0.21 -9.97
C PHE A 95 -3.18 -0.75 -10.52
N VAL A 96 -1.97 -0.27 -10.77
CA VAL A 96 -0.92 -1.10 -11.38
C VAL A 96 -0.29 -2.08 -10.38
N ALA A 97 -0.13 -1.69 -9.10
CA ALA A 97 0.51 -2.52 -8.07
C ALA A 97 -0.26 -3.81 -7.70
N GLY A 98 -1.51 -3.95 -8.12
CA GLY A 98 -2.30 -5.16 -7.83
C GLY A 98 -3.77 -5.12 -8.21
N GLY A 99 -4.23 -4.11 -8.96
CA GLY A 99 -5.63 -3.98 -9.36
C GLY A 99 -6.60 -4.03 -8.19
N SER A 100 -7.81 -4.53 -8.43
CA SER A 100 -8.87 -4.66 -7.43
C SER A 100 -8.49 -5.58 -6.26
N THR A 101 -7.70 -6.63 -6.50
CA THR A 101 -7.27 -7.60 -5.49
C THR A 101 -6.20 -7.05 -4.55
N GLY A 102 -5.23 -6.29 -5.08
CA GLY A 102 -4.22 -5.60 -4.28
C GLY A 102 -4.84 -4.51 -3.40
N ILE A 103 -5.73 -3.72 -3.98
CA ILE A 103 -6.51 -2.70 -3.26
C ILE A 103 -7.37 -3.33 -2.17
N TYR A 104 -8.09 -4.42 -2.46
CA TYR A 104 -8.89 -5.14 -1.47
C TYR A 104 -8.04 -5.63 -0.29
N LYS A 105 -6.87 -6.23 -0.55
CA LYS A 105 -5.96 -6.69 0.50
C LYS A 105 -5.43 -5.52 1.35
N PHE A 106 -5.06 -4.41 0.73
CA PHE A 106 -4.61 -3.21 1.43
C PHE A 106 -5.70 -2.61 2.33
N PHE A 107 -6.92 -2.44 1.82
CA PHE A 107 -8.04 -1.95 2.63
C PHE A 107 -8.44 -2.91 3.75
N LYS A 108 -8.36 -4.23 3.51
CA LYS A 108 -8.57 -5.25 4.54
C LYS A 108 -7.53 -5.14 5.65
N GLN A 109 -6.27 -4.86 5.32
CA GLN A 109 -5.21 -4.60 6.30
C GLN A 109 -5.45 -3.30 7.09
N LEU A 110 -5.78 -2.20 6.41
CA LEU A 110 -6.07 -0.92 7.07
C LEU A 110 -7.21 -1.03 8.08
N ARG A 111 -8.26 -1.80 7.77
CA ARG A 111 -9.36 -2.05 8.71
C ARG A 111 -8.88 -2.78 9.97
N LYS A 112 -8.06 -3.81 9.82
CA LYS A 112 -7.50 -4.55 10.97
C LYS A 112 -6.66 -3.66 11.87
N VAL A 113 -5.77 -2.84 11.29
CA VAL A 113 -4.94 -1.89 12.06
C VAL A 113 -5.82 -0.91 12.84
N ARG A 114 -6.89 -0.40 12.21
CA ARG A 114 -7.84 0.49 12.88
C ARG A 114 -8.56 -0.21 14.04
N GLU A 115 -9.00 -1.45 13.86
CA GLU A 115 -9.66 -2.25 14.90
C GLU A 115 -8.72 -2.54 16.09
N GLU A 116 -7.44 -2.82 15.83
CA GLU A 116 -6.43 -3.05 16.86
C GLU A 116 -6.13 -1.79 17.66
N HIS A 117 -5.98 -0.64 16.99
CA HIS A 117 -5.75 0.64 17.66
C HIS A 117 -6.92 1.00 18.59
N PHE A 118 -8.15 0.77 18.12
CA PHE A 118 -9.36 1.00 18.90
C PHE A 118 -9.45 0.07 20.12
N LYS A 119 -9.09 -1.22 19.98
CA LYS A 119 -9.03 -2.15 21.12
C LYS A 119 -7.99 -1.74 22.15
N MET A 120 -6.81 -1.28 21.73
CA MET A 120 -5.77 -0.81 22.65
C MET A 120 -6.18 0.47 23.40
N GLU A 121 -6.86 1.40 22.75
CA GLU A 121 -7.39 2.60 23.40
C GLU A 121 -8.44 2.26 24.46
N MET A 122 -9.34 1.31 24.18
CA MET A 122 -10.34 0.84 25.15
C MET A 122 -9.72 0.12 26.35
N LEU A 123 -8.65 -0.67 26.14
CA LEU A 123 -7.92 -1.33 27.22
C LEU A 123 -7.19 -0.33 28.13
N LYS A 124 -6.56 0.71 27.54
CA LYS A 124 -5.93 1.78 28.33
C LYS A 124 -6.95 2.49 29.21
N LYS A 125 -8.11 2.85 28.65
CA LYS A 125 -9.16 3.55 29.39
C LYS A 125 -9.69 2.72 30.57
N ASN A 126 -9.93 1.41 30.37
CA ASN A 126 -10.34 0.51 31.45
C ASN A 126 -9.25 0.27 32.52
N THR A 127 -7.97 0.46 32.18
CA THR A 127 -6.86 0.31 33.13
C THR A 127 -6.67 1.60 33.95
N GLU A 128 -6.91 2.77 33.35
CA GLU A 128 -6.89 4.06 34.03
C GLU A 128 -8.11 4.28 34.95
N ASP A 129 -9.28 3.73 34.59
CA ASP A 129 -10.49 3.76 35.43
C ASP A 129 -10.48 2.69 36.57
N GLY A 130 -9.41 1.86 36.67
CA GLY A 130 -9.32 0.67 37.53
C GLY A 130 -8.47 0.74 38.81
N GLN A 131 -7.98 1.92 39.24
CA GLN A 131 -7.21 2.12 40.48
C GLN A 131 -7.70 3.43 41.13
N ILE A 132 -8.18 3.55 42.39
CA ILE A 132 -8.07 2.77 43.64
C ILE A 132 -9.33 3.09 44.50
N PRO A 133 -10.16 2.16 45.01
CA PRO A 133 -10.86 2.42 46.25
C PRO A 133 -9.83 2.28 47.37
N CYS A 134 -9.47 3.41 47.98
CA CYS A 134 -8.60 3.45 49.13
C CYS A 134 -9.11 2.45 50.17
N GLU A 135 -8.27 1.47 50.47
CA GLU A 135 -8.34 0.68 51.69
C GLU A 135 -8.20 1.65 52.86
N ASN A 136 -9.35 2.15 53.34
CA ASN A 136 -9.39 2.95 54.55
C ASN A 136 -9.31 1.99 55.72
N ASP A 137 -8.08 1.82 56.21
CA ASP A 137 -7.80 1.50 57.60
C ASP A 137 -8.65 2.37 58.53
N LYS A 138 -9.55 1.72 59.29
CA LYS A 138 -9.81 1.99 60.71
C LYS A 138 -10.78 0.99 61.32
#